data_AF-A0A8X8DES0-F1
#
_entry.id   AF-A0A8X8DES0-F1
#
_cell.length_a   1.000
_cell.length_b   1.000
_cell.length_c   1.000
_cell.angle_alpha   90.00
_cell.angle_beta   90.00
_cell.angle_gamma   90.00
#
_symmetry.space_group_name_H-M   'P 1'
#
loop_
_entity.id
_entity.type
_entity.pdbx_description
1 polymer ?
#
loop_
_entity_poly.entity_id
_entity_poly.type
_entity_poly.pdbx_seq_one_letter_code
_entity_poly.pdbx_strand_id
1 'polypeptide(L)'
;MSSTSSFTRFYDTWFDQLNQLLEQLRTAPKPPSSQDDRSHLSSLAQKIVSHYAEFYRVKSMAIESDVLSVFTAPWASCFERSLHWIAGWRPTTLFHLVYTESSILFEFHIADILKGRSTGDLGDLSPNQFRRVSELQCETVKEENAITGELSEWQDSANEVMFGSFTDLGDKVGRLVSVVKKADDLRLRTIRRVVELLTTQQAVEFLVAAGELQFGVYGWGRKLDHRPCQGA
;
A
#
# COMPACT_ATOMS: atom_id res chain seq x y z
N MET A 1 -5.10 -17.43 -22.95
CA MET A 1 -4.61 -16.11 -22.52
C MET A 1 -3.62 -16.37 -21.39
N SER A 2 -2.40 -15.84 -21.42
CA SER A 2 -1.40 -16.08 -20.37
C SER A 2 -1.90 -15.53 -19.03
N SER A 3 -1.57 -16.16 -17.91
CA SER A 3 -1.91 -15.72 -16.55
C SER A 3 -1.55 -14.25 -16.30
N THR A 4 -0.39 -13.82 -16.82
CA THR A 4 0.08 -12.43 -16.84
C THR A 4 -0.92 -11.45 -17.45
N SER A 5 -1.44 -11.76 -18.64
CA SER A 5 -2.40 -10.89 -19.35
C SER A 5 -3.73 -10.75 -18.60
N SER A 6 -4.12 -11.79 -17.86
CA SER A 6 -5.33 -11.77 -17.04
C SER A 6 -5.15 -10.88 -15.80
N PHE A 7 -4.00 -10.93 -15.15
CA PHE A 7 -3.74 -10.11 -13.96
C PHE A 7 -3.57 -8.63 -14.29
N THR A 8 -2.89 -8.29 -15.40
CA THR A 8 -2.79 -6.88 -15.85
C THR A 8 -4.17 -6.27 -16.08
N ARG A 9 -5.07 -6.96 -16.79
CA ARG A 9 -6.44 -6.48 -17.00
C ARG A 9 -7.23 -6.33 -15.69
N PHE A 10 -7.02 -7.26 -14.76
CA PHE A 10 -7.60 -7.16 -13.43
C PHE A 10 -7.07 -5.92 -12.69
N TYR A 11 -5.76 -5.68 -12.72
CA TYR A 11 -5.13 -4.52 -12.09
C TYR A 11 -5.70 -3.21 -12.62
N ASP A 12 -5.80 -3.05 -13.94
CA ASP A 12 -6.35 -1.85 -14.56
C ASP A 12 -7.79 -1.58 -14.08
N THR A 13 -8.63 -2.62 -14.10
CA THR A 13 -10.02 -2.53 -13.65
C THR A 13 -10.12 -2.20 -12.16
N TRP A 14 -9.29 -2.86 -11.35
CA TRP A 14 -9.22 -2.66 -9.90
C TRP A 14 -8.76 -1.23 -9.56
N PHE A 15 -7.80 -0.69 -10.31
CA PHE A 15 -7.24 0.65 -10.12
C PHE A 15 -8.28 1.73 -10.46
N ASP A 16 -9.02 1.56 -11.56
CA ASP A 16 -10.14 2.45 -11.91
C ASP A 16 -11.24 2.45 -10.84
N GLN A 17 -11.58 1.28 -10.32
CA GLN A 17 -12.56 1.14 -9.23
C GLN A 17 -12.08 1.79 -7.93
N LEU A 18 -10.78 1.67 -7.60
CA LEU A 18 -10.20 2.35 -6.44
C LEU A 18 -10.35 3.86 -6.58
N ASN A 19 -10.11 4.42 -7.78
CA ASN A 19 -10.26 5.85 -8.03
C ASN A 19 -11.72 6.30 -7.77
N GLN A 20 -12.70 5.53 -8.26
CA GLN A 20 -14.12 5.82 -8.03
C GLN A 20 -14.50 5.79 -6.54
N LEU A 21 -13.95 4.84 -5.77
CA LEU A 21 -14.18 4.77 -4.32
C LEU A 21 -13.57 5.97 -3.59
N LEU A 22 -12.37 6.40 -3.99
CA LEU A 22 -11.74 7.59 -3.40
C LEU A 22 -12.49 8.87 -3.74
N GLU A 23 -13.01 9.02 -4.97
CA GLU A 23 -13.84 10.17 -5.33
C GLU A 23 -15.12 10.25 -4.49
N GLN A 24 -15.77 9.11 -4.23
CA GLN A 24 -16.93 9.06 -3.31
C GLN A 24 -16.52 9.52 -1.90
N LEU A 25 -15.35 9.09 -1.45
CA LEU A 25 -14.85 9.40 -0.11
C LEU A 25 -14.30 10.84 0.01
N ARG A 26 -13.87 11.47 -1.10
CA ARG A 26 -13.52 12.89 -1.19
C ARG A 26 -14.74 13.80 -1.15
N THR A 27 -15.81 13.42 -1.85
CA THR A 27 -17.05 14.19 -1.96
C THR A 27 -17.98 14.05 -0.75
N ALA A 28 -17.75 13.04 0.10
CA ALA A 28 -18.48 12.85 1.34
C ALA A 28 -18.25 14.01 2.34
N PRO A 29 -19.28 14.46 3.09
CA PRO A 29 -19.15 15.56 4.06
C PRO A 29 -18.12 15.30 5.16
N LYS A 30 -17.21 16.25 5.38
CA LYS A 30 -16.18 16.23 6.44
C LYS A 30 -16.13 17.60 7.14
N PRO A 31 -16.41 17.70 8.45
CA PRO A 31 -16.83 16.62 9.34
C PRO A 31 -18.27 16.13 9.01
N PRO A 32 -18.61 14.88 9.31
CA PRO A 32 -19.96 14.36 9.08
C PRO A 32 -20.99 15.11 9.95
N SER A 33 -22.06 15.58 9.31
CA SER A 33 -23.09 16.43 9.92
C SER A 33 -24.20 15.62 10.57
N SER A 34 -24.54 14.46 10.01
CA SER A 34 -25.57 13.55 10.50
C SER A 34 -25.02 12.19 10.91
N GLN A 35 -25.83 11.39 11.62
CA GLN A 35 -25.47 9.99 11.92
C GLN A 35 -25.38 9.15 10.64
N ASP A 36 -26.21 9.45 9.64
CA ASP A 36 -26.19 8.76 8.35
C ASP A 36 -24.88 9.04 7.59
N ASP A 37 -24.38 10.28 7.65
CA ASP A 37 -23.06 10.63 7.07
C ASP A 37 -21.92 9.85 7.74
N ARG A 38 -21.95 9.70 9.07
CA ARG A 38 -20.94 8.93 9.82
C ARG A 38 -20.96 7.46 9.41
N SER A 39 -22.14 6.86 9.34
CA SER A 39 -22.34 5.48 8.89
C SER A 39 -21.89 5.29 7.43
N HIS A 40 -22.18 6.26 6.56
CA HIS A 40 -21.77 6.23 5.17
C HIS A 40 -20.24 6.31 5.01
N LEU A 41 -19.57 7.25 5.70
CA LEU A 41 -18.12 7.37 5.72
C LEU A 41 -17.43 6.09 6.22
N SER A 42 -17.94 5.53 7.32
CA SER A 42 -17.45 4.26 7.86
C SER A 42 -17.60 3.11 6.85
N SER A 43 -18.75 3.04 6.17
CA SER A 43 -18.99 2.06 5.11
C SER A 43 -18.02 2.23 3.94
N LEU A 44 -17.76 3.46 3.49
CA LEU A 44 -16.80 3.73 2.41
C LEU A 44 -15.37 3.35 2.80
N ALA A 45 -14.93 3.71 4.00
CA ALA A 45 -13.61 3.31 4.49
C ALA A 45 -13.45 1.78 4.51
N GLN A 46 -14.46 1.07 5.00
CA GLN A 46 -14.46 -0.40 5.01
C GLN A 46 -14.46 -1.00 3.60
N LYS A 47 -15.16 -0.37 2.64
CA LYS A 47 -15.14 -0.78 1.23
C LYS A 47 -13.75 -0.65 0.63
N ILE A 48 -13.03 0.44 0.88
CA ILE A 48 -11.64 0.61 0.39
C ILE A 48 -10.73 -0.48 0.97
N VAL A 49 -10.79 -0.73 2.28
CA VAL A 49 -9.98 -1.79 2.91
C VAL A 49 -10.31 -3.17 2.32
N SER A 50 -11.58 -3.43 2.06
CA SER A 50 -12.04 -4.67 1.40
C SER A 50 -11.57 -4.75 -0.05
N HIS A 51 -11.50 -3.62 -0.75
CA HIS A 51 -10.99 -3.52 -2.12
C HIS A 51 -9.50 -3.86 -2.21
N TYR A 52 -8.68 -3.41 -1.27
CA TYR A 52 -7.29 -3.85 -1.14
C TYR A 52 -7.17 -5.33 -0.76
N ALA A 53 -8.07 -5.84 0.09
CA ALA A 53 -8.08 -7.26 0.43
C ALA A 53 -8.34 -8.14 -0.80
N GLU A 54 -9.26 -7.73 -1.66
CA GLU A 54 -9.55 -8.42 -2.92
C GLU A 54 -8.36 -8.39 -3.89
N PHE A 55 -7.66 -7.25 -3.97
CA PHE A 55 -6.42 -7.15 -4.75
C PHE A 55 -5.39 -8.21 -4.34
N TYR A 56 -5.08 -8.30 -3.04
CA TYR A 56 -4.10 -9.30 -2.56
C TYR A 56 -4.61 -10.73 -2.67
N ARG A 57 -5.93 -10.97 -2.59
CA ARG A 57 -6.52 -12.28 -2.84
C ARG A 57 -6.29 -12.74 -4.28
N VAL A 58 -6.57 -11.88 -5.26
CA VAL A 58 -6.36 -12.20 -6.68
C VAL A 58 -4.87 -12.26 -7.02
N LYS A 59 -4.06 -11.36 -6.45
CA LYS A 59 -2.60 -11.38 -6.63
C LYS A 59 -1.97 -12.66 -6.08
N SER A 60 -2.44 -13.16 -4.93
CA SER A 60 -2.04 -14.46 -4.37
C SER A 60 -2.24 -15.60 -5.39
N MET A 61 -3.38 -15.64 -6.08
CA MET A 61 -3.62 -16.65 -7.14
C MET A 61 -2.66 -16.49 -8.32
N ALA A 62 -2.33 -15.25 -8.71
CA ALA A 62 -1.35 -14.98 -9.76
C ALA A 62 0.07 -15.38 -9.35
N ILE A 63 0.44 -15.20 -8.07
CA ILE A 63 1.74 -15.60 -7.51
C ILE A 63 1.91 -17.12 -7.57
N GLU A 64 0.88 -17.88 -7.17
CA GLU A 64 0.90 -19.35 -7.24
C GLU A 64 1.03 -19.86 -8.68
N SER A 65 0.50 -19.11 -9.66
CA SER A 65 0.60 -19.48 -11.07
C SER A 65 1.94 -19.10 -11.70
N ASP A 66 2.44 -17.90 -11.44
CA ASP A 66 3.69 -17.38 -12.01
C ASP A 66 4.22 -16.20 -11.16
N VAL A 67 5.00 -16.53 -10.13
CA VAL A 67 5.60 -15.53 -9.25
C VAL A 67 6.59 -14.61 -9.97
N LEU A 68 7.29 -15.09 -11.01
CA LEU A 68 8.27 -14.28 -11.74
C LEU A 68 7.58 -13.20 -12.58
N SER A 69 6.46 -13.55 -13.22
CA SER A 69 5.61 -12.57 -13.87
C SER A 69 5.03 -11.56 -12.89
N VAL A 70 4.68 -11.97 -11.66
CA VAL A 70 4.20 -11.02 -10.64
C VAL A 70 5.33 -10.10 -10.16
N PHE A 71 6.52 -10.65 -9.98
CA PHE A 71 7.70 -9.92 -9.50
C PHE A 71 8.17 -8.85 -10.50
N THR A 72 8.11 -9.17 -11.79
CA THR A 72 8.41 -8.22 -12.88
C THR A 72 7.35 -7.14 -13.06
N ALA A 73 6.15 -7.32 -12.48
CA ALA A 73 5.06 -6.35 -12.46
C ALA A 73 4.80 -5.65 -13.81
N PRO A 74 4.46 -6.39 -14.87
CA PRO A 74 4.27 -5.82 -16.22
C PRO A 74 3.12 -4.82 -16.34
N TRP A 75 2.23 -4.74 -15.34
CA TRP A 75 1.16 -3.75 -15.25
C TRP A 75 1.62 -2.39 -14.66
N ALA A 76 2.82 -2.32 -14.10
CA ALA A 76 3.37 -1.09 -13.50
C ALA A 76 4.39 -0.43 -14.44
N SER A 77 4.57 0.88 -14.36
CA SER A 77 5.64 1.62 -15.05
C SER A 77 7.04 1.30 -14.49
N CYS A 78 8.10 1.71 -15.21
CA CYS A 78 9.48 1.61 -14.69
C CYS A 78 9.65 2.38 -13.37
N PHE A 79 9.05 3.56 -13.27
CA PHE A 79 9.09 4.39 -12.07
C PHE A 79 8.40 3.71 -10.89
N GLU A 80 7.19 3.19 -11.09
CA GLU A 80 6.47 2.44 -10.05
C GLU A 80 7.28 1.24 -9.54
N ARG A 81 7.85 0.46 -10.47
CA ARG A 81 8.69 -0.70 -10.11
C ARG A 81 9.95 -0.30 -9.33
N SER A 82 10.53 0.86 -9.61
CA SER A 82 11.70 1.36 -8.87
C SER A 82 11.41 1.67 -7.39
N LEU A 83 10.12 1.88 -7.04
CA LEU A 83 9.67 2.12 -5.67
C LEU A 83 9.19 0.84 -4.97
N HIS A 84 9.21 -0.30 -5.65
CA HIS A 84 8.86 -1.57 -5.04
C HIS A 84 9.96 -2.06 -4.09
N TRP A 85 9.54 -2.61 -2.96
CA TRP A 85 10.41 -3.36 -2.05
C TRP A 85 10.41 -4.85 -2.43
N ILE A 86 9.26 -5.52 -2.34
CA ILE A 86 9.08 -6.94 -2.71
C ILE A 86 7.76 -7.09 -3.46
N ALA A 87 7.84 -7.03 -4.79
CA ALA A 87 6.68 -7.06 -5.71
C ALA A 87 5.54 -6.07 -5.33
N GLY A 88 5.89 -4.93 -4.73
CA GLY A 88 4.94 -3.91 -4.27
C GLY A 88 5.59 -2.89 -3.32
N TRP A 89 4.83 -1.90 -2.86
CA TRP A 89 5.27 -0.82 -1.97
C TRP A 89 5.76 -1.34 -0.60
N ARG A 90 6.50 -0.54 0.16
CA ARG A 90 7.02 -0.95 1.47
C ARG A 90 6.05 -0.59 2.60
N PRO A 91 5.60 -1.52 3.46
CA PRO A 91 4.65 -1.25 4.55
C PRO A 91 4.93 0.02 5.37
N THR A 92 6.20 0.30 5.64
CA THR A 92 6.67 1.48 6.37
C THR A 92 6.29 2.82 5.74
N THR A 93 6.02 2.86 4.42
CA THR A 93 5.52 4.05 3.72
C THR A 93 4.23 4.59 4.32
N LEU A 94 3.34 3.73 4.84
CA LEU A 94 2.09 4.19 5.45
C LEU A 94 2.30 4.96 6.76
N PHE A 95 3.29 4.60 7.57
CA PHE A 95 3.59 5.36 8.80
C PHE A 95 4.19 6.72 8.45
N HIS A 96 5.09 6.78 7.45
CA HIS A 96 5.58 8.05 6.94
C HIS A 96 4.43 8.95 6.50
N LEU A 97 3.46 8.39 5.77
CA LEU A 97 2.27 9.13 5.38
C LEU A 97 1.47 9.63 6.59
N VAL A 98 1.20 8.78 7.60
CA VAL A 98 0.50 9.20 8.83
C VAL A 98 1.23 10.37 9.49
N TYR A 99 2.54 10.28 9.66
CA TYR A 99 3.31 11.37 10.30
C TYR A 99 3.33 12.63 9.45
N THR A 100 3.48 12.52 8.14
CA THR A 100 3.50 13.67 7.24
C THR A 100 2.15 14.38 7.22
N GLU A 101 1.06 13.65 6.99
CA GLU A 101 -0.29 14.23 6.94
C GLU A 101 -0.72 14.83 8.28
N SER A 102 -0.47 14.12 9.39
CA SER A 102 -0.76 14.65 10.72
C SER A 102 0.06 15.89 11.05
N SER A 103 1.34 15.94 10.66
CA SER A 103 2.17 17.13 10.90
C SER A 103 1.69 18.33 10.09
N ILE A 104 1.36 18.14 8.81
CA ILE A 104 0.85 19.20 7.93
C ILE A 104 -0.46 19.78 8.48
N LEU A 105 -1.40 18.92 8.88
CA LEU A 105 -2.70 19.35 9.42
C LEU A 105 -2.56 19.99 10.80
N PHE A 106 -1.69 19.45 11.66
CA PHE A 106 -1.38 20.05 12.95
C PHE A 106 -0.82 21.48 12.79
N GLU A 107 0.12 21.68 11.87
CA GLU A 107 0.68 23.00 11.58
C GLU A 107 -0.38 23.97 11.04
N PHE A 108 -1.25 23.49 10.14
CA PHE A 108 -2.35 24.28 9.59
C PHE A 108 -3.38 24.71 10.65
N HIS A 109 -3.65 23.84 11.64
CA HIS A 109 -4.65 24.08 12.70
C HIS A 109 -4.07 24.56 14.04
N ILE A 110 -2.76 24.84 14.12
CA ILE A 110 -2.07 25.12 15.39
C ILE A 110 -2.72 26.24 16.21
N ALA A 111 -3.19 27.31 15.55
CA ALA A 111 -3.83 28.44 16.22
C ALA A 111 -5.20 28.09 16.82
N ASP A 112 -5.93 27.14 16.24
CA ASP A 112 -7.20 26.65 16.75
C ASP A 112 -6.98 25.62 17.86
N ILE A 113 -6.00 24.73 17.70
CA ILE A 113 -5.58 23.75 18.72
C ILE A 113 -5.14 24.46 20.01
N LEU A 114 -4.32 25.52 19.90
CA LEU A 114 -3.90 26.33 21.05
C LEU A 114 -5.06 27.05 21.77
N LYS A 115 -6.20 27.23 21.08
CA LYS A 115 -7.45 27.75 21.66
C LYS A 115 -8.36 26.64 22.20
N GLY A 116 -7.90 25.38 22.21
CA GLY A 116 -8.65 24.21 22.67
C GLY A 116 -9.74 23.75 21.69
N ARG A 117 -9.66 24.14 20.41
CA ARG A 117 -10.57 23.64 19.37
C ARG A 117 -9.98 22.37 18.76
N SER A 118 -10.83 21.40 18.48
CA SER A 118 -10.48 20.15 17.80
C SER A 118 -11.25 20.07 16.49
N THR A 119 -10.54 19.73 15.41
CA THR A 119 -11.06 19.46 14.07
C THR A 119 -11.44 17.99 13.89
N GLY A 120 -10.86 17.10 14.71
CA GLY A 120 -11.09 15.65 14.67
C GLY A 120 -10.44 14.95 13.48
N ASP A 121 -9.59 15.67 12.74
CA ASP A 121 -8.83 15.19 11.59
C ASP A 121 -7.52 14.52 12.03
N LEU A 122 -6.66 14.17 11.07
CA LEU A 122 -5.34 13.60 11.32
C LEU A 122 -4.37 14.54 12.04
N GLY A 123 -4.58 15.86 12.06
CA GLY A 123 -3.82 16.80 12.88
C GLY A 123 -4.08 16.66 14.38
N ASP A 124 -5.24 16.08 14.75
CA ASP A 124 -5.69 15.87 16.12
C ASP A 124 -5.40 14.46 16.66
N LEU A 125 -4.36 13.79 16.14
CA LEU A 125 -3.94 12.49 16.67
C LEU A 125 -3.57 12.60 18.15
N SER A 126 -4.22 11.80 19.00
CA SER A 126 -3.93 11.80 20.44
C SER A 126 -2.54 11.22 20.73
N PRO A 127 -1.91 11.57 21.87
CA PRO A 127 -0.64 10.97 22.29
C PRO A 127 -0.69 9.43 22.37
N ASN A 128 -1.85 8.87 22.69
CA ASN A 128 -2.06 7.41 22.71
C ASN A 128 -2.10 6.82 21.31
N GLN A 129 -2.70 7.51 20.33
CA GLN A 129 -2.67 7.06 18.93
C GLN A 129 -1.26 7.10 18.37
N PHE A 130 -0.51 8.19 18.58
CA PHE A 130 0.89 8.27 18.16
C PHE A 130 1.75 7.14 18.73
N ARG A 131 1.59 6.82 20.02
CA ARG A 131 2.31 5.71 20.64
C ARG A 131 1.99 4.38 19.95
N ARG A 132 0.71 4.08 19.74
CA ARG A 132 0.27 2.83 19.10
C ARG A 132 0.72 2.74 17.63
N VAL A 133 0.71 3.87 16.91
CA VAL A 133 1.24 3.96 15.54
C VAL A 133 2.74 3.68 15.52
N SER A 134 3.50 4.25 16.47
CA SER A 134 4.94 4.04 16.60
C SER A 134 5.29 2.59 16.99
N GLU A 135 4.53 1.99 17.90
CA GLU A 135 4.64 0.56 18.26
C GLU A 135 4.39 -0.33 17.04
N LEU A 136 3.29 -0.08 16.31
CA LEU A 136 2.96 -0.81 15.09
C LEU A 136 4.02 -0.63 13.98
N GLN A 137 4.62 0.55 13.87
CA GLN A 137 5.74 0.79 12.97
C GLN A 137 6.94 -0.08 13.36
N CYS A 138 7.29 -0.14 14.65
CA CYS A 138 8.38 -0.98 15.13
C CYS A 138 8.15 -2.47 14.83
N GLU A 139 6.91 -2.96 15.05
CA GLU A 139 6.51 -4.33 14.70
C GLU A 139 6.65 -4.58 13.19
N THR A 140 6.12 -3.66 12.38
CA THR A 140 6.17 -3.77 10.92
C THR A 140 7.60 -3.76 10.39
N VAL A 141 8.49 -2.91 10.92
CA VAL A 141 9.91 -2.88 10.55
C VAL A 141 10.61 -4.21 10.86
N LYS A 142 10.30 -4.85 12.00
CA LYS A 142 10.86 -6.16 12.34
C LYS A 142 10.43 -7.22 11.32
N GLU A 143 9.15 -7.24 10.95
CA GLU A 143 8.64 -8.18 9.94
C GLU A 143 9.21 -7.88 8.54
N GLU A 144 9.32 -6.61 8.14
CA GLU A 144 9.98 -6.23 6.88
C GLU A 144 11.43 -6.71 6.82
N ASN A 145 12.18 -6.55 7.91
CA ASN A 145 13.57 -7.01 7.96
C ASN A 145 13.67 -8.53 7.88
N ALA A 146 12.76 -9.26 8.54
CA ALA A 146 12.70 -10.72 8.46
C ALA A 146 12.42 -11.18 7.02
N ILE A 147 11.41 -10.61 6.36
CA ILE A 147 11.06 -10.96 4.97
C ILE A 147 12.18 -10.56 4.00
N THR A 148 12.84 -9.43 4.23
CA THR A 148 14.02 -9.02 3.45
C THR A 148 15.15 -10.04 3.61
N GLY A 149 15.39 -10.52 4.83
CA GLY A 149 16.36 -11.59 5.10
C GLY A 149 16.06 -12.86 4.32
N GLU A 150 14.80 -13.32 4.34
CA GLU A 150 14.38 -14.50 3.57
C GLU A 150 14.58 -14.31 2.05
N LEU A 151 14.34 -13.11 1.52
CA LEU A 151 14.61 -12.80 0.12
C LEU A 151 16.11 -12.80 -0.19
N SER A 152 16.95 -12.27 0.69
CA SER A 152 18.41 -12.30 0.52
C SER A 152 18.93 -13.73 0.49
N GLU A 153 18.50 -14.59 1.42
CA GLU A 153 18.85 -16.01 1.42
C GLU A 153 18.39 -16.73 0.14
N TRP A 154 17.22 -16.33 -0.40
CA TRP A 154 16.75 -16.84 -1.67
C TRP A 154 17.67 -16.39 -2.82
N GLN A 155 18.05 -15.11 -2.88
CA GLN A 155 18.94 -14.56 -3.91
C GLN A 155 20.32 -15.23 -3.90
N ASP A 156 20.91 -15.43 -2.72
CA ASP A 156 22.20 -16.12 -2.56
C ASP A 156 22.12 -17.54 -3.13
N SER A 157 21.04 -18.27 -2.80
CA SER A 157 20.81 -19.61 -3.34
C SER A 157 20.50 -19.62 -4.84
N ALA A 158 19.84 -18.59 -5.37
CA ALA A 158 19.49 -18.50 -6.79
C ALA A 158 20.72 -18.25 -7.67
N ASN A 159 21.72 -17.50 -7.17
CA ASN A 159 22.98 -17.29 -7.86
C ASN A 159 23.67 -18.63 -8.19
N GLU A 160 23.61 -19.63 -7.31
CA GLU A 160 24.17 -20.97 -7.55
C GLU A 160 23.53 -21.70 -8.75
N VAL A 161 22.24 -21.43 -9.05
CA VAL A 161 21.58 -21.98 -10.26
C VAL A 161 22.14 -21.37 -11.52
N MET A 162 22.42 -20.06 -11.50
CA MET A 162 23.01 -19.34 -12.63
C MET A 162 24.40 -19.88 -12.99
N PHE A 163 25.09 -20.50 -12.03
CA PHE A 163 26.40 -21.14 -12.21
C PHE A 163 26.34 -22.67 -12.45
N GLY A 164 25.17 -23.22 -12.79
CA GLY A 164 25.06 -24.54 -13.44
C GLY A 164 24.36 -25.67 -12.67
N SER A 165 23.78 -25.40 -11.49
CA SER A 165 22.99 -26.40 -10.76
C SER A 165 21.48 -26.17 -10.90
N PHE A 166 20.82 -26.93 -11.77
CA PHE A 166 19.37 -26.83 -12.03
C PHE A 166 18.50 -27.74 -11.16
N THR A 167 19.09 -28.51 -10.24
CA THR A 167 18.41 -29.59 -9.51
C THR A 167 17.38 -29.12 -8.47
N ASP A 168 17.16 -27.81 -8.32
CA ASP A 168 16.38 -27.21 -7.21
C ASP A 168 15.49 -26.01 -7.64
N LEU A 169 15.17 -25.88 -8.93
CA LEU A 169 14.42 -24.71 -9.42
C LEU A 169 13.00 -24.63 -8.82
N GLY A 170 12.33 -25.77 -8.63
CA GLY A 170 10.98 -25.83 -8.07
C GLY A 170 10.90 -25.30 -6.64
N ASP A 171 11.81 -25.76 -5.78
CA ASP A 171 11.83 -25.34 -4.36
C ASP A 171 12.22 -23.87 -4.25
N LYS A 172 13.14 -23.39 -5.11
CA LYS A 172 13.47 -21.96 -5.20
C LYS A 172 12.26 -21.12 -5.60
N VAL A 173 11.49 -21.53 -6.61
CA VAL A 173 10.24 -20.84 -6.98
C VAL A 173 9.25 -20.86 -5.81
N GLY A 174 9.10 -21.99 -5.11
CA GLY A 174 8.23 -22.12 -3.94
C GLY A 174 8.64 -21.19 -2.78
N ARG A 175 9.94 -21.04 -2.51
CA ARG A 175 10.45 -20.06 -1.52
C ARG A 175 10.12 -18.62 -1.94
N LEU A 176 10.29 -18.26 -3.20
CA LEU A 176 9.95 -16.92 -3.69
C LEU A 176 8.43 -16.64 -3.58
N VAL A 177 7.58 -17.62 -3.90
CA VAL A 177 6.13 -17.55 -3.68
C VAL A 177 5.82 -17.21 -2.22
N SER A 178 6.44 -17.93 -1.28
CA SER A 178 6.27 -17.69 0.16
C SER A 178 6.66 -16.26 0.56
N VAL A 179 7.85 -15.80 0.13
CA VAL A 179 8.35 -14.45 0.43
C VAL A 179 7.40 -13.36 -0.08
N VAL A 180 6.95 -13.46 -1.33
CA VAL A 180 6.05 -12.46 -1.91
C VAL A 180 4.70 -12.45 -1.20
N LYS A 181 4.14 -13.62 -0.87
CA LYS A 181 2.87 -13.72 -0.13
C LYS A 181 2.98 -13.16 1.29
N LYS A 182 4.09 -13.39 1.99
CA LYS A 182 4.36 -12.77 3.31
C LYS A 182 4.42 -11.24 3.22
N ALA A 183 5.07 -10.71 2.18
CA ALA A 183 5.14 -9.26 1.95
C ALA A 183 3.74 -8.66 1.68
N ASP A 184 2.91 -9.34 0.87
CA ASP A 184 1.54 -8.90 0.58
C ASP A 184 0.61 -8.99 1.79
N ASP A 185 0.74 -10.05 2.60
CA ASP A 185 0.03 -10.18 3.87
C ASP A 185 0.39 -9.06 4.85
N LEU A 186 1.68 -8.75 4.99
CA LEU A 186 2.16 -7.65 5.82
C LEU A 186 1.54 -6.31 5.38
N ARG A 187 1.54 -6.01 4.07
CA ARG A 187 0.91 -4.80 3.53
C ARG A 187 -0.56 -4.67 3.92
N LEU A 188 -1.34 -5.73 3.72
CA LEU A 188 -2.77 -5.72 4.03
C LEU A 188 -3.03 -5.62 5.53
N ARG A 189 -2.26 -6.32 6.36
CA ARG A 189 -2.33 -6.20 7.82
C ARG A 189 -1.98 -4.80 8.29
N THR A 190 -0.94 -4.17 7.73
CA THR A 190 -0.56 -2.80 8.08
C THR A 190 -1.67 -1.80 7.74
N ILE A 191 -2.29 -1.89 6.55
CA ILE A 191 -3.44 -1.04 6.19
C ILE A 191 -4.56 -1.18 7.23
N ARG A 192 -4.98 -2.42 7.53
CA ARG A 192 -6.06 -2.70 8.48
C ARG A 192 -5.76 -2.16 9.86
N ARG A 193 -4.55 -2.44 10.37
CA ARG A 193 -4.15 -2.01 11.71
C ARG A 193 -4.05 -0.50 11.81
N VAL A 194 -3.49 0.19 10.81
CA VAL A 194 -3.48 1.67 10.83
C VAL A 194 -4.91 2.21 10.87
N VAL A 195 -5.82 1.70 10.03
CA VAL A 195 -7.24 2.11 10.05
C VAL A 195 -7.90 1.86 11.41
N GLU A 196 -7.61 0.73 12.07
CA GLU A 196 -8.14 0.38 13.41
C GLU A 196 -7.60 1.28 14.54
N LEU A 197 -6.44 1.91 14.35
CA LEU A 197 -5.85 2.86 15.31
C LEU A 197 -6.48 4.26 15.22
N LEU A 198 -7.13 4.56 14.11
CA LEU A 198 -7.65 5.89 13.77
C LEU A 198 -9.16 5.98 14.07
N THR A 199 -9.65 7.20 14.30
CA THR A 199 -11.09 7.45 14.24
C THR A 199 -11.57 7.30 12.80
N THR A 200 -12.89 7.16 12.57
CA THR A 200 -13.43 7.03 11.20
C THR A 200 -13.02 8.21 10.30
N GLN A 201 -13.05 9.44 10.82
CA GLN A 201 -12.65 10.62 10.06
C GLN A 201 -11.15 10.59 9.71
N GLN A 202 -10.30 10.30 10.69
CA GLN A 202 -8.85 10.15 10.48
C GLN A 202 -8.51 9.02 9.51
N ALA A 203 -9.19 7.87 9.60
CA ALA A 203 -8.99 6.74 8.70
C ALA A 203 -9.37 7.09 7.26
N VAL A 204 -10.48 7.82 7.08
CA VAL A 204 -10.93 8.34 5.79
C VAL A 204 -9.85 9.25 5.19
N GLU A 205 -9.36 10.23 5.92
CA GLU A 205 -8.31 11.14 5.46
C GLU A 205 -7.01 10.39 5.11
N PHE A 206 -6.61 9.45 5.95
CA PHE A 206 -5.45 8.60 5.70
C PHE A 206 -5.60 7.78 4.41
N LEU A 207 -6.78 7.18 4.17
CA LEU A 207 -7.05 6.41 2.96
C LEU A 207 -7.09 7.30 1.71
N VAL A 208 -7.57 8.55 1.80
CA VAL A 208 -7.46 9.52 0.71
C VAL A 208 -6.01 9.81 0.39
N ALA A 209 -5.22 10.17 1.39
CA ALA A 209 -3.81 10.50 1.21
C ALA A 209 -3.02 9.31 0.64
N ALA A 210 -3.32 8.08 1.10
CA ALA A 210 -2.67 6.86 0.60
C ALA A 210 -3.03 6.60 -0.87
N GLY A 211 -4.30 6.81 -1.21
CA GLY A 211 -4.77 6.79 -2.58
C GLY A 211 -4.09 7.84 -3.45
N GLU A 212 -4.03 9.09 -2.99
CA GLU A 212 -3.38 10.20 -3.69
C GLU A 212 -1.91 9.93 -4.00
N LEU A 213 -1.18 9.38 -3.03
CA LEU A 213 0.19 8.93 -3.24
C LEU A 213 0.25 7.87 -4.33
N GLN A 214 -0.63 6.85 -4.27
CA GLN A 214 -0.67 5.77 -5.27
C GLN A 214 -0.98 6.29 -6.68
N PHE A 215 -2.02 7.13 -6.83
CA PHE A 215 -2.40 7.74 -8.12
C PHE A 215 -1.36 8.73 -8.63
N GLY A 216 -0.70 9.48 -7.74
CA GLY A 216 0.39 10.38 -8.07
C GLY A 216 1.59 9.64 -8.65
N VAL A 217 2.03 8.58 -7.98
CA VAL A 217 3.12 7.71 -8.44
C VAL A 217 2.79 7.10 -9.80
N TYR A 218 1.58 6.55 -9.97
CA TYR A 218 1.12 6.02 -11.26
C TYR A 218 1.13 7.08 -12.37
N GLY A 219 0.57 8.26 -12.10
CA GLY A 219 0.51 9.36 -13.06
C GLY A 219 1.89 9.88 -13.46
N TRP A 220 2.85 9.90 -12.54
CA TRP A 220 4.24 10.27 -12.83
C TRP A 220 4.94 9.21 -13.66
N GLY A 221 4.77 7.93 -13.32
CA GLY A 221 5.35 6.83 -14.06
C GLY A 221 4.91 6.80 -15.53
N ARG A 222 3.60 6.98 -15.78
CA ARG A 222 3.08 7.10 -17.15
C ARG A 222 3.72 8.28 -17.89
N LYS A 223 3.87 9.44 -17.26
CA LYS A 223 4.51 10.61 -17.90
C LYS A 223 5.99 10.36 -18.24
N LEU A 224 6.72 9.62 -17.41
CA LEU A 224 8.12 9.30 -17.62
C LEU A 224 8.32 8.28 -18.74
N ASP A 225 7.51 7.22 -18.77
CA ASP A 225 7.58 6.18 -19.80
C ASP A 225 7.24 6.70 -21.22
N HIS A 226 6.48 7.79 -21.31
CA HIS A 226 6.13 8.44 -22.59
C HIS A 226 7.18 9.48 -23.05
N ARG A 227 8.20 9.79 -22.25
CA ARG A 227 9.32 10.60 -22.73
C ARG A 227 10.25 9.70 -23.54
N PRO A 228 10.44 9.94 -24.85
CA PRO A 228 11.52 9.28 -25.56
C PRO A 228 12.83 9.59 -24.84
N CYS A 229 13.70 8.59 -24.66
CA CYS A 229 15.05 8.79 -24.17
C CYS A 229 15.75 9.84 -25.06
N GLN A 230 15.71 11.11 -24.67
CA GLN A 230 16.52 12.16 -25.26
C GLN A 230 17.85 12.16 -24.50
N GLY A 231 18.84 11.49 -25.10
CA GLY A 231 20.26 11.72 -24.84
C GLY A 231 20.82 11.05 -23.58
N ALA A 232 21.58 9.97 -23.80
CA ALA A 232 22.86 9.77 -23.14
C ALA A 232 23.96 10.15 -24.14
#